data_AF-A0A7S7TSA1-F1
#
_entry.id   AF-A0A7S7TSA1-F1
#
_cell.length_a   1.000
_cell.length_b   1.000
_cell.length_c   1.000
_cell.angle_alpha   90.00
_cell.angle_beta   90.00
_cell.angle_gamma   90.00
#
_symmetry.space_group_name_H-M   'P 1'
#
loop_
_entity.id
_entity.type
_entity.pdbx_description
1 polymer ?
#
loop_
_entity_poly.entity_id
_entity_poly.type
_entity_poly.pdbx_seq_one_letter_code
_entity_poly.pdbx_strand_id
1 'polypeptide(L)' 'MVCTDTQENIMRNFDAIAALRGEGFRPELRALLDRVAIEPRFELFVRSDGMLQSGPDAVPEMARDNVVPLKTRAA' A
#
# COMPACT_ATOMS: atom_id res chain seq x y z
N MET A 1 12.70 -11.06 0.35
CA MET A 1 11.59 -10.74 1.27
C MET A 1 12.20 -10.20 2.57
N VAL A 2 12.60 -8.91 2.58
CA VAL A 2 13.29 -8.25 3.71
C VAL A 2 12.77 -6.80 3.90
N CYS A 3 11.67 -6.40 3.25
CA CYS A 3 11.28 -4.99 3.20
C CYS A 3 10.26 -4.56 4.29
N THR A 4 9.60 -5.49 4.97
CA THR A 4 8.52 -5.16 5.94
C THR A 4 9.07 -4.86 7.33
N ASP A 5 10.05 -5.62 7.80
CA ASP A 5 10.54 -5.52 9.19
C ASP A 5 11.21 -4.18 9.48
N THR A 6 11.91 -3.61 8.50
CA THR A 6 12.55 -2.29 8.64
C THR A 6 11.52 -1.16 8.60
N GLN A 7 10.52 -1.25 7.72
CA GLN A 7 9.52 -0.18 7.54
C GLN A 7 8.55 -0.09 8.72
N GLU A 8 8.16 -1.22 9.29
CA GLU A 8 7.33 -1.26 10.49
C GLU A 8 8.02 -0.59 11.68
N ASN A 9 9.31 -0.88 11.89
CA ASN A 9 10.10 -0.31 12.98
C ASN A 9 10.21 1.23 12.84
N ILE A 10 10.43 1.71 11.62
CA ILE A 10 10.45 3.16 11.32
C ILE A 10 9.10 3.80 11.67
N MET A 11 7.99 3.19 11.26
CA MET A 11 6.65 3.72 11.51
C MET A 11 6.31 3.77 13.01
N ARG A 12 6.72 2.75 13.78
CA ARG A 12 6.52 2.71 15.24
C ARG A 12 7.35 3.75 15.98
N ASN A 13 8.59 3.96 15.57
CA ASN A 13 9.44 4.99 16.16
C ASN A 13 8.90 6.39 15.87
N PHE A 14 8.44 6.62 14.64
CA PHE A 14 7.80 7.87 14.29
C PHE A 14 6.54 8.13 15.14
N ASP A 15 5.67 7.12 15.27
CA ASP A 15 4.46 7.21 16.08
C ASP A 15 4.79 7.49 17.56
N ALA A 16 5.82 6.85 18.11
CA ALA A 16 6.27 7.13 19.48
C ALA A 16 6.72 8.60 19.65
N ILE A 17 7.43 9.16 18.67
CA ILE A 17 7.86 10.56 18.69
C ILE A 17 6.67 11.52 18.56
N ALA A 18 5.74 11.22 17.66
CA ALA A 18 4.52 12.02 17.46
C ALA A 18 3.60 11.96 18.70
N ALA A 19 3.47 10.79 19.33
CA ALA A 19 2.70 10.61 20.55
C ALA A 19 3.22 11.46 21.72
N LEU A 20 4.54 11.64 21.84
CA LEU A 20 5.15 12.56 22.82
C LEU A 20 4.74 14.03 22.59
N ARG A 21 4.30 14.39 21.38
CA ARG A 21 3.76 15.71 21.03
C ARG A 21 2.24 15.79 21.12
N GLY A 22 1.56 14.70 21.45
CA GLY A 22 0.11 14.60 21.39
C GLY A 22 -0.45 14.42 19.97
N GLU A 23 0.41 14.16 18.99
CA GLU A 23 0.09 13.98 17.57
C GLU A 23 0.23 12.51 17.13
N GLY A 24 0.36 11.59 18.08
CA GLY A 24 0.47 10.16 17.81
C GLY A 24 -0.75 9.60 17.08
N PHE A 25 -0.58 8.43 16.49
CA PHE A 25 -1.67 7.71 15.88
C PHE A 25 -2.79 7.42 16.87
N ARG A 26 -4.01 7.44 16.35
CA ARG A 26 -5.15 6.99 17.14
C ARG A 26 -5.00 5.51 17.48
N PRO A 27 -5.52 5.06 18.64
CA PRO A 27 -5.41 3.67 19.08
C PRO A 27 -5.84 2.64 18.03
N GLU A 28 -6.84 2.96 17.19
CA GLU A 28 -7.32 2.05 16.14
C GLU A 28 -6.27 1.84 15.05
N LEU A 29 -5.54 2.89 14.67
CA LEU A 29 -4.47 2.81 13.67
C LEU A 29 -3.28 2.02 14.22
N ARG A 30 -2.94 2.22 15.50
CA ARG A 30 -1.91 1.43 16.19
C ARG A 30 -2.26 -0.07 16.19
N ALA A 31 -3.51 -0.40 16.52
CA ALA A 31 -4.00 -1.77 16.51
C ALA A 31 -3.99 -2.41 15.11
N LEU A 32 -4.22 -1.63 14.05
CA LEU A 32 -4.08 -2.11 12.67
C LEU A 32 -2.61 -2.41 12.32
N LEU A 33 -1.68 -1.54 12.70
CA LEU A 33 -0.25 -1.77 12.52
C LEU A 33 0.22 -3.03 13.25
N ASP A 34 -0.22 -3.24 14.49
CA ASP A 34 0.10 -4.45 15.27
C ASP A 34 -0.40 -5.73 14.60
N ARG A 35 -1.56 -5.70 13.95
CA ARG A 35 -2.09 -6.86 13.21
C ARG A 35 -1.26 -7.16 11.97
N VAL A 36 -0.89 -6.12 11.22
CA VAL A 36 -0.08 -6.24 10.00
C VAL A 36 1.34 -6.75 10.32
N ALA A 37 1.88 -6.40 11.49
CA ALA A 37 3.17 -6.88 11.97
C ALA A 37 3.21 -8.40 12.22
N ILE A 38 2.11 -8.96 12.76
CA ILE A 38 2.01 -10.39 13.08
C ILE A 38 1.95 -11.23 11.81
N GLU A 39 1.25 -10.72 10.79
CA GLU A 39 1.06 -11.44 9.54
C GLU A 39 1.08 -10.47 8.37
N PRO A 40 2.26 -10.24 7.75
CA PRO A 40 2.40 -9.39 6.58
C PRO A 40 1.89 -10.14 5.33
N ARG A 41 0.60 -10.47 5.31
CA ARG A 41 -0.11 -10.98 4.12
C ARG A 41 -0.42 -9.83 3.19
N PHE A 42 0.60 -9.39 2.48
CA PHE A 42 0.41 -8.55 1.31
C PHE A 42 0.32 -9.47 0.10
N GLU A 43 -0.91 -9.77 -0.33
CA GLU A 43 -1.15 -10.37 -1.64
C GLU A 43 -0.82 -9.31 -2.71
N LEU A 44 0.47 -9.22 -3.03
CA LEU A 44 0.97 -8.44 -4.14
C LEU A 44 1.06 -9.33 -5.37
N PHE A 45 0.40 -8.92 -6.44
CA PHE A 45 0.47 -9.56 -7.73
C PHE A 45 1.19 -8.64 -8.71
N VAL A 46 2.00 -9.22 -9.59
CA VAL A 46 2.53 -8.49 -10.74
C VAL A 46 1.45 -8.54 -11.81
N ARG A 47 0.93 -7.36 -12.16
CA ARG A 47 -0.06 -7.18 -13.22
C ARG A 47 0.61 -7.37 -14.59
N SER A 48 -0.20 -7.59 -15.64
CA SER A 48 0.29 -7.82 -17.00
C SER A 48 1.17 -6.70 -17.58
N ASP A 49 1.09 -5.49 -17.06
CA ASP A 49 1.93 -4.34 -17.44
C ASP A 49 3.24 -4.25 -16.64
N GLY A 50 3.54 -5.24 -15.80
CA GLY A 50 4.74 -5.29 -14.97
C GLY A 50 4.63 -4.48 -13.67
N MET A 51 3.48 -3.88 -13.39
CA MET A 51 3.26 -3.11 -12.16
C MET A 51 2.87 -4.03 -10.99
N LEU A 52 3.36 -3.72 -9.79
CA LEU A 52 2.90 -4.37 -8.56
C LEU A 52 1.55 -3.81 -8.15
N GLN A 53 0.56 -4.68 -7.99
CA GLN A 53 -0.77 -4.35 -7.51
C GLN A 53 -1.06 -5.11 -6.21
N SER A 54 -1.71 -4.42 -5.28
CA SER A 54 -2.28 -5.06 -4.08
C SER A 54 -3.66 -5.61 -4.39
N GLY A 55 -3.92 -6.86 -3.97
CA GLY A 55 -5.19 -7.54 -4.21
C GLY A 55 -5.34 -8.08 -5.64
N PRO A 56 -6.45 -8.78 -5.93
CA PRO A 56 -6.62 -9.49 -7.19
C PRO A 56 -6.55 -8.55 -8.40
N ASP A 57 -6.06 -9.06 -9.52
CA ASP A 57 -6.01 -8.31 -10.77
C ASP A 57 -7.40 -7.77 -11.10
N ALA A 58 -7.47 -6.48 -11.41
CA ALA A 58 -8.74 -5.87 -11.75
C ALA A 58 -9.08 -6.38 -13.14
N VAL A 59 -9.97 -7.39 -13.22
CA VAL A 59 -10.52 -7.87 -14.49
C VAL A 59 -10.94 -6.63 -15.28
N PRO A 60 -10.42 -6.42 -16.50
CA PRO A 60 -10.65 -5.18 -17.22
C PRO A 60 -12.15 -4.95 -17.32
N GLU A 61 -12.64 -3.91 -16.62
CA GLU A 61 -13.99 -3.41 -16.79
C GLU A 61 -14.09 -3.07 -18.28
N MET A 62 -15.07 -3.66 -18.99
CA MET A 62 -15.29 -3.43 -20.41
C MET A 62 -15.12 -1.94 -20.69
N ALA A 63 -14.25 -1.61 -21.66
CA ALA A 63 -13.86 -0.26 -21.97
C ALA A 63 -15.09 0.65 -21.94
N ARG A 64 -15.13 1.57 -20.98
CA ARG A 64 -16.21 2.55 -20.92
C ARG A 64 -16.10 3.36 -22.20
N ASP A 65 -17.16 3.35 -23.03
CA ASP A 65 -17.21 4.02 -24.35
C ASP A 65 -16.81 5.51 -24.31
N ASN A 66 -16.85 6.11 -23.12
CA ASN A 66 -16.54 7.52 -22.89
C ASN A 66 -15.06 7.80 -22.57
N VAL A 67 -14.18 6.80 -22.57
CA VAL A 67 -12.76 6.98 -22.26
C VAL A 67 -11.95 7.02 -23.56
N VAL A 68 -11.41 8.19 -23.88
CA VAL A 68 -10.48 8.35 -25.01
C VAL A 68 -9.09 7.90 -24.57
N PRO A 69 -8.48 6.88 -25.20
CA PRO A 69 -7.12 6.46 -24.87
C PRO A 69 -6.14 7.61 -25.10
N LEU A 70 -5.33 7.90 -24.08
CA LEU A 70 -4.30 8.92 -24.17
C LEU A 70 -3.22 8.42 -25.13
N LYS A 71 -3.13 9.02 -26.32
CA LYS A 71 -2.18 8.58 -27.34
C LYS A 71 -0.76 8.72 -26.80
N THR A 72 -0.07 7.60 -26.64
CA THR A 72 1.36 7.58 -26.34
C THR A 72 2.08 8.23 -27.53
N ARG A 73 2.75 9.36 -27.31
CA ARG A 73 3.68 9.90 -28.30
C ARG A 73 4.88 8.96 -28.36
N ALA A 74 5.11 8.34 -29.52
CA ALA A 74 6.37 7.67 -29.81
C ALA A 74 7.51 8.71 -29.75
N ALA A 75 8.60 8.32 -29.10
CA ALA A 75 9.84 9.09 -29.01
C ALA A 75 10.54 9.22 -30.37
#